data_AF-A0A9X0WLN8-F1
#
_entry.id   AF-A0A9X0WLN8-F1
#
_cell.length_a   1.000
_cell.length_b   1.000
_cell.length_c   1.000
_cell.angle_alpha   90.00
_cell.angle_beta   90.00
_cell.angle_gamma   90.00
#
_symmetry.space_group_name_H-M   'P 1'
#
loop_
_entity.id
_entity.type
_entity.pdbx_description
1 polymer ?
#
loop_
_entity_poly.entity_id
_entity_poly.type
_entity_poly.pdbx_seq_one_letter_code
_entity_poly.pdbx_strand_id
1 'polypeptide(L)'
;MDSTVASELYKEWEEFILTYGILKIAITNNEIINHGYILEFDSRDFINSKKLSNIQRGDIENFYTKYKMSKVRVTYNKEFLPTKIEGYYEKDGEMSWNTIRAYSYPFKNKADFDKKLDEQIQLIKEIESEKEGD
;
A
#
# COMPACT_ATOMS: atom_id res chain seq x y z
N MET A 1 6.05 -16.48 26.83
CA MET A 1 5.42 -15.59 25.83
C MET A 1 6.47 -15.39 24.77
N ASP A 2 6.28 -16.00 23.60
CA ASP A 2 7.23 -15.89 22.50
C ASP A 2 7.29 -14.42 22.06
N SER A 3 8.40 -13.76 22.37
CA SER A 3 8.65 -12.40 21.90
C SER A 3 9.09 -12.50 20.45
N THR A 4 8.13 -12.58 19.53
CA THR A 4 8.39 -12.24 18.14
C THR A 4 9.07 -10.87 18.14
N VAL A 5 10.32 -10.82 17.70
CA VAL A 5 11.15 -9.62 17.83
C VAL A 5 10.54 -8.57 16.91
N ALA A 6 10.43 -7.31 17.35
CA ALA A 6 9.78 -6.23 16.57
C ALA A 6 10.31 -6.11 15.12
N SER A 7 11.54 -6.57 14.86
CA SER A 7 12.15 -6.69 13.53
C SER A 7 11.51 -7.76 12.63
N GLU A 8 10.98 -8.84 13.18
CA GLU A 8 10.26 -9.89 12.43
C GLU A 8 8.84 -9.44 12.08
N LEU A 9 8.13 -8.75 12.99
CA LEU A 9 6.85 -8.09 12.71
C LEU A 9 6.97 -6.96 11.67
N TYR A 10 8.09 -6.23 11.65
CA TYR A 10 8.40 -5.22 10.63
C TYR A 10 8.70 -5.84 9.26
N LYS A 11 9.40 -7.00 9.22
CA LYS A 11 9.66 -7.77 7.99
C LYS A 11 8.39 -8.35 7.36
N GLU A 12 7.43 -8.81 8.17
CA GLU A 12 6.11 -9.27 7.71
C GLU A 12 5.21 -8.10 7.26
N TRP A 13 5.36 -6.92 7.88
CA TRP A 13 4.79 -5.66 7.42
C TRP A 13 5.38 -5.18 6.08
N GLU A 14 6.67 -5.39 5.82
CA GLU A 14 7.33 -5.16 4.51
C GLU A 14 6.90 -6.18 3.43
N GLU A 15 6.71 -7.46 3.79
CA GLU A 15 6.16 -8.51 2.91
C GLU A 15 4.65 -8.33 2.59
N PHE A 16 3.92 -7.57 3.43
CA PHE A 16 2.55 -7.07 3.25
C PHE A 16 2.48 -5.72 2.48
N ILE A 17 3.52 -4.89 2.58
CA ILE A 17 3.84 -3.79 1.65
C ILE A 17 4.16 -4.34 0.23
N LEU A 18 4.42 -5.65 0.15
CA LEU A 18 4.72 -6.52 -0.99
C LEU A 18 3.52 -7.29 -1.58
N THR A 19 2.26 -7.13 -1.09
CA THR A 19 1.05 -7.38 -1.92
C THR A 19 0.90 -6.34 -3.02
N TYR A 20 1.97 -5.61 -3.27
CA TYR A 20 2.74 -5.68 -4.49
C TYR A 20 2.97 -4.22 -4.83
N GLY A 21 4.18 -3.73 -4.57
CA GLY A 21 4.70 -2.71 -5.46
C GLY A 21 4.55 -3.25 -6.87
N ILE A 22 3.51 -2.84 -7.61
CA ILE A 22 3.54 -2.69 -9.06
C ILE A 22 4.14 -3.93 -9.77
N LEU A 23 3.59 -5.09 -9.46
CA LEU A 23 3.31 -6.25 -10.32
C LEU A 23 3.84 -6.27 -11.79
N LYS A 24 5.15 -6.03 -12.00
CA LYS A 24 5.92 -6.15 -13.27
C LYS A 24 6.06 -4.87 -14.11
N ILE A 25 5.63 -3.69 -13.65
CA ILE A 25 5.65 -2.48 -14.48
C ILE A 25 6.63 -1.47 -13.90
N ALA A 26 7.75 -1.26 -14.59
CA ALA A 26 8.68 -0.19 -14.27
C ALA A 26 8.05 1.14 -14.68
N ILE A 27 7.34 1.77 -13.75
CA ILE A 27 6.69 3.07 -13.97
C ILE A 27 7.67 4.17 -13.62
N THR A 28 7.93 5.05 -14.59
CA THR A 28 8.76 6.23 -14.44
C THR A 28 7.93 7.46 -14.08
N ASN A 29 8.56 8.43 -13.43
CA ASN A 29 7.91 9.71 -13.14
C ASN A 29 7.39 10.41 -14.41
N ASN A 30 8.09 10.25 -15.54
CA ASN A 30 7.66 10.80 -16.83
C ASN A 30 6.37 10.15 -17.33
N GLU A 31 6.21 8.83 -17.19
CA GLU A 31 4.95 8.16 -17.53
C GLU A 31 3.81 8.66 -16.63
N ILE A 32 4.06 8.83 -15.33
CA ILE A 32 3.06 9.39 -14.41
C ILE A 32 2.65 10.81 -14.86
N ILE A 33 3.60 11.66 -15.23
CA ILE A 33 3.31 13.04 -15.68
C ILE A 33 2.54 13.03 -17.01
N ASN A 34 3.01 12.26 -18.00
CA ASN A 34 2.44 12.22 -19.34
C ASN A 34 0.99 11.71 -19.36
N HIS A 35 0.63 10.89 -18.37
CA HIS A 35 -0.72 10.35 -18.18
C HIS A 35 -1.55 11.10 -17.13
N GLY A 36 -1.11 12.30 -16.70
CA GLY A 36 -1.89 13.13 -15.78
C GLY A 36 -2.07 12.51 -14.39
N TYR A 37 -1.05 11.82 -13.90
CA TYR A 37 -1.00 11.14 -12.59
C TYR A 37 -1.97 9.95 -12.42
N ILE A 38 -2.53 9.44 -13.52
CA ILE A 38 -3.42 8.28 -13.52
C ILE A 38 -2.93 7.28 -14.56
N LEU A 39 -2.64 6.04 -14.15
CA LEU A 39 -2.23 4.96 -15.05
C LEU A 39 -3.23 3.81 -15.00
N GLU A 40 -3.51 3.21 -16.16
CA GLU A 40 -4.41 2.07 -16.32
C GLU A 40 -3.68 0.87 -16.93
N PHE A 41 -4.02 -0.33 -16.46
CA PHE A 41 -3.39 -1.58 -16.84
C PHE A 41 -4.44 -2.69 -17.03
N ASP A 42 -4.17 -3.65 -17.92
CA ASP A 42 -4.90 -4.93 -17.92
C ASP A 42 -4.55 -5.67 -16.63
N SER A 43 -5.55 -6.30 -15.98
CA SER A 43 -5.33 -7.00 -14.72
C SER A 43 -4.35 -8.16 -14.84
N ARG A 44 -4.19 -8.76 -16.02
CA ARG A 44 -3.21 -9.84 -16.25
C ARG A 44 -1.78 -9.33 -16.32
N ASP A 45 -1.59 -8.12 -16.85
CA ASP A 45 -0.29 -7.46 -16.87
C ASP A 45 0.06 -6.90 -15.50
N PHE A 46 -0.96 -6.48 -14.76
CA PHE A 46 -0.87 -6.01 -13.40
C PHE A 46 -0.89 -7.13 -12.35
N ILE A 47 -1.04 -8.42 -12.68
CA ILE A 47 -1.06 -9.49 -11.67
C ILE A 47 -0.05 -10.60 -11.99
N ASN A 48 0.89 -10.84 -11.08
CA ASN A 48 1.85 -11.93 -11.22
C ASN A 48 1.19 -13.27 -10.86
N SER A 49 0.62 -13.90 -11.87
CA SER A 49 -0.13 -15.15 -11.74
C SER A 49 0.66 -16.31 -11.10
N LYS A 50 1.99 -16.31 -11.20
CA LYS A 50 2.86 -17.36 -10.64
C LYS A 50 2.95 -17.34 -9.11
N LYS A 51 2.58 -16.22 -8.48
CA LYS A 51 2.62 -16.01 -7.04
C LYS A 51 1.23 -16.15 -6.39
N LEU A 52 0.20 -16.51 -7.16
CA LEU A 52 -1.19 -16.64 -6.70
C LEU A 52 -1.45 -17.88 -5.82
N SER A 53 -0.55 -18.88 -5.82
CA SER A 53 -0.82 -20.18 -5.19
C SER A 53 -0.87 -20.18 -3.66
N ASN A 54 -0.33 -19.14 -3.00
CA ASN A 54 -0.12 -19.13 -1.55
C ASN A 54 -0.95 -18.08 -0.78
N ILE A 55 -1.80 -17.30 -1.45
CA ILE A 55 -2.41 -16.10 -0.85
C ILE A 55 -3.88 -16.36 -0.51
N GLN A 56 -4.12 -16.81 0.72
CA GLN A 56 -5.46 -16.85 1.34
C GLN A 56 -5.80 -15.57 2.13
N ARG A 57 -5.10 -14.46 1.88
CA ARG A 57 -5.26 -13.19 2.62
C ARG A 57 -5.31 -11.96 1.70
N GLY A 58 -6.39 -11.82 0.94
CA GLY A 58 -7.27 -10.66 1.13
C GLY A 58 -7.11 -9.34 0.35
N ASP A 59 -6.19 -9.11 -0.59
CA ASP A 59 -5.99 -7.73 -1.11
C ASP A 59 -6.36 -7.46 -2.58
N ILE A 60 -5.62 -7.93 -3.59
CA ILE A 60 -5.88 -7.59 -5.02
C ILE A 60 -6.09 -8.82 -5.91
N GLU A 61 -5.48 -9.93 -5.52
CA GLU A 61 -5.55 -11.24 -6.17
C GLU A 61 -6.97 -11.81 -6.12
N ASN A 62 -7.71 -11.53 -5.05
CA ASN A 62 -9.12 -11.91 -4.94
C ASN A 62 -9.98 -11.16 -5.96
N PHE A 63 -9.70 -9.89 -6.21
CA PHE A 63 -10.39 -9.13 -7.26
C PHE A 63 -10.10 -9.73 -8.63
N TYR A 64 -8.85 -10.12 -8.90
CA TYR A 64 -8.48 -10.80 -10.14
C TYR A 64 -9.14 -12.20 -10.29
N THR A 65 -9.06 -13.05 -9.26
CA THR A 65 -9.47 -14.46 -9.37
C THR A 65 -10.97 -14.68 -9.14
N LYS A 66 -11.54 -14.11 -8.08
CA LYS A 66 -12.94 -14.28 -7.67
C LYS A 66 -13.86 -13.32 -8.39
N TYR A 67 -13.53 -12.03 -8.39
CA TYR A 67 -14.37 -10.98 -9.00
C TYR A 67 -14.06 -10.76 -10.48
N LYS A 68 -13.14 -11.52 -11.07
CA LYS A 68 -12.77 -11.46 -12.49
C LYS A 68 -12.43 -10.03 -12.96
N MET A 69 -11.76 -9.27 -12.09
CA MET A 69 -11.27 -7.94 -12.40
C MET A 69 -10.44 -7.97 -13.67
N SER A 70 -10.75 -7.08 -14.60
CA SER A 70 -10.18 -7.04 -15.95
C SER A 70 -9.20 -5.89 -16.15
N LYS A 71 -9.32 -4.81 -15.39
CA LYS A 71 -8.40 -3.67 -15.42
C LYS A 71 -8.09 -3.15 -14.03
N VAL A 72 -6.95 -2.49 -13.91
CA VAL A 72 -6.49 -1.81 -12.71
C VAL A 72 -6.14 -0.37 -13.06
N ARG A 73 -6.48 0.57 -12.17
CA ARG A 73 -6.11 1.98 -12.28
C ARG A 73 -5.38 2.40 -11.01
N VAL A 74 -4.26 3.09 -11.17
CA VAL A 74 -3.47 3.65 -10.07
C VAL A 74 -3.42 5.16 -10.19
N THR A 75 -3.78 5.86 -9.12
CA THR A 75 -3.70 7.33 -9.03
C THR A 75 -2.50 7.72 -8.18
N TYR A 76 -1.75 8.74 -8.60
CA TYR A 76 -0.54 9.23 -7.92
C TYR A 76 -0.71 10.67 -7.42
N ASN A 77 0.04 11.04 -6.39
CA ASN A 77 0.22 12.45 -6.01
C ASN A 77 1.39 13.09 -6.78
N LYS A 78 1.62 14.40 -6.55
CA LYS A 78 2.73 15.15 -7.17
C LYS A 78 4.13 14.70 -6.72
N GLU A 79 4.22 13.88 -5.68
CA GLU A 79 5.45 13.28 -5.17
C GLU A 79 5.65 11.85 -5.71
N PHE A 80 4.86 11.45 -6.70
CA PHE A 80 4.91 10.13 -7.36
C PHE A 80 4.59 8.95 -6.45
N LEU A 81 3.87 9.21 -5.35
CA LEU A 81 3.38 8.18 -4.45
C LEU A 81 1.95 7.75 -4.84
N PRO A 82 1.64 6.44 -4.89
CA PRO A 82 0.30 5.96 -5.21
C PRO A 82 -0.69 6.32 -4.11
N THR A 83 -1.78 7.00 -4.44
CA THR A 83 -2.81 7.42 -3.49
C THR A 83 -4.08 6.58 -3.57
N LYS A 84 -4.31 5.90 -4.69
CA LYS A 84 -5.52 5.08 -4.90
C LYS A 84 -5.27 3.95 -5.91
N ILE A 85 -5.84 2.77 -5.62
CA ILE A 85 -5.93 1.64 -6.53
C ILE A 85 -7.41 1.31 -6.75
N GLU A 86 -7.82 1.28 -8.01
CA GLU A 86 -9.17 0.92 -8.45
C GLU A 86 -9.12 -0.30 -9.37
N GLY A 87 -10.11 -1.19 -9.25
CA GLY A 87 -10.29 -2.34 -10.14
C GLY A 87 -11.57 -2.20 -10.97
N TYR A 88 -11.51 -2.62 -12.23
CA TYR A 88 -12.70 -2.74 -13.08
C TYR A 88 -13.25 -4.17 -13.03
N TYR A 89 -14.35 -4.36 -12.31
CA TYR A 89 -15.00 -5.65 -12.09
C TYR A 89 -16.51 -5.47 -11.89
N GLU A 90 -17.25 -6.58 -11.94
CA GLU A 90 -18.70 -6.56 -11.76
C GLU A 90 -19.06 -6.36 -10.29
N LYS A 91 -19.89 -5.36 -10.02
CA LYS A 91 -20.47 -5.12 -8.70
C LYS A 91 -21.96 -4.84 -8.89
N ASP A 92 -22.79 -5.59 -8.17
CA ASP A 92 -24.26 -5.47 -8.22
C ASP A 92 -24.86 -5.62 -9.63
N GLY A 93 -24.25 -6.45 -10.49
CA GLY A 93 -24.73 -6.72 -11.85
C GLY A 93 -24.21 -5.75 -12.92
N GLU A 94 -23.37 -4.78 -12.55
CA GLU A 94 -22.81 -3.79 -13.48
C GLU A 94 -21.27 -3.76 -13.42
N MET A 95 -20.63 -3.72 -14.58
CA MET A 95 -19.18 -3.55 -14.68
C MET A 95 -18.81 -2.08 -14.42
N SER A 96 -18.05 -1.85 -13.35
CA SER A 96 -17.66 -0.49 -12.97
C SER A 96 -16.28 -0.44 -12.33
N TRP A 97 -15.70 0.76 -12.29
CA TRP A 97 -14.48 1.03 -11.53
C TRP A 97 -14.82 1.13 -10.04
N ASN A 98 -14.13 0.32 -9.23
CA ASN A 98 -14.36 0.24 -7.80
C ASN A 98 -13.04 0.40 -7.04
N THR A 99 -13.06 1.21 -5.98
CA THR A 99 -11.90 1.41 -5.12
C THR A 99 -11.56 0.12 -4.36
N ILE A 100 -10.34 -0.37 -4.55
CA ILE A 100 -9.78 -1.50 -3.82
C ILE A 100 -9.02 -1.00 -2.61
N ARG A 101 -8.21 0.04 -2.78
CA ARG A 101 -7.38 0.60 -1.70
C ARG A 101 -7.15 2.11 -1.90
N ALA A 102 -7.07 2.83 -0.79
CA ALA A 102 -6.64 4.22 -0.73
C ALA A 102 -5.46 4.34 0.24
N TYR A 103 -4.51 5.20 -0.09
CA TYR A 103 -3.33 5.48 0.72
C TYR A 103 -3.38 6.92 1.20
N SER A 104 -3.01 7.12 2.47
CA SER A 104 -2.77 8.44 3.03
C SER A 104 -1.33 8.49 3.51
N TYR A 105 -0.62 9.55 3.10
CA TYR A 105 0.76 9.80 3.49
C TYR A 105 0.76 10.97 4.48
N PRO A 106 0.63 10.70 5.80
CA PRO A 106 0.53 11.75 6.81
C PRO A 106 1.81 12.59 6.94
N PHE A 107 2.90 12.17 6.32
CA PHE A 107 4.18 12.86 6.30
C PHE A 107 4.59 13.11 4.85
N LYS A 108 5.03 14.33 4.56
CA LYS A 108 5.43 14.75 3.21
C LYS A 108 6.72 14.09 2.74
N ASN A 109 7.60 13.75 3.68
CA ASN A 109 8.89 13.12 3.39
C ASN A 109 9.39 12.38 4.65
N LYS A 110 10.49 11.65 4.49
CA LYS A 110 11.12 10.90 5.59
C LYS A 110 11.54 11.80 6.75
N ALA A 111 12.02 13.01 6.49
CA ALA A 111 12.45 13.92 7.56
C ALA A 111 11.27 14.39 8.42
N ASP A 112 10.10 14.65 7.82
CA ASP A 112 8.88 14.99 8.56
C ASP A 112 8.37 13.82 9.41
N PHE A 113 8.53 12.59 8.92
CA PHE A 113 8.24 11.37 9.69
C PHE A 113 9.22 11.21 10.87
N ASP A 114 10.53 11.25 10.59
CA ASP A 114 11.57 11.06 11.61
C ASP A 114 11.44 12.10 12.73
N LYS A 115 11.18 13.37 12.38
CA LYS A 115 10.93 14.43 13.37
C LYS A 115 9.74 14.12 14.27
N LYS A 116 8.62 13.67 13.69
CA LYS A 116 7.42 13.30 14.44
C LYS A 116 7.65 12.08 15.32
N LEU A 117 8.47 11.14 14.87
CA LEU A 117 8.88 9.97 15.65
C LEU A 117 9.74 10.39 16.85
N ASP A 118 10.73 11.27 16.64
CA ASP A 118 11.59 11.77 17.71
C ASP A 118 10.79 12.55 18.78
N GLU A 119 9.85 13.40 18.34
CA GLU A 119 8.91 14.11 19.23
C GLU A 119 8.11 13.14 20.11
N GLN A 120 7.60 12.04 19.52
CA GLN A 120 6.83 11.02 20.25
C GLN A 120 7.70 10.23 21.24
N ILE A 121 8.93 9.89 20.85
CA ILE A 121 9.88 9.19 21.73
C ILE A 121 10.21 10.05 22.96
N GLN A 122 10.41 11.36 22.78
CA GLN A 122 10.67 12.26 23.90
C GLN A 122 9.46 12.37 24.84
N LEU A 123 8.25 12.51 24.30
CA LEU A 123 7.04 12.54 25.11
C LEU A 123 6.86 11.29 25.97
N ILE A 124 7.13 10.10 25.41
CA ILE A 124 7.06 8.84 26.17
C ILE A 124 8.08 8.83 27.31
N LYS A 125 9.32 9.25 27.03
CA LYS A 125 10.38 9.32 28.05
C LYS A 125 10.03 10.30 29.18
N GLU A 126 9.42 11.43 28.86
CA GLU A 126 8.95 12.40 29.86
C GLU A 126 7.85 11.78 30.74
N ILE A 127 6.85 11.10 30.14
CA ILE A 127 5.79 10.41 30.89
C ILE A 127 6.33 9.28 31.77
N GLU A 128 7.31 8.52 31.30
CA GLU A 128 7.95 7.46 32.09
C GLU A 128 8.76 8.03 33.25
N SER A 129 9.50 9.11 33.01
CA SER A 129 10.27 9.80 34.06
C SER A 129 9.37 10.41 35.13
N GLU A 130 8.20 10.93 34.77
CA GLU A 130 7.20 11.42 35.71
C GLU A 130 6.56 10.29 36.54
N LYS A 131 6.45 9.08 36.01
CA LYS A 131 5.90 7.91 36.73
C LYS A 131 6.89 7.21 37.65
N GLU A 132 8.19 7.33 37.41
CA GLU A 132 9.24 6.78 38.29
C GLU A 132 9.56 7.70 39.48
N GLY A 133 9.01 8.92 39.50
CA GLY A 133 9.21 9.92 40.54
C GLY A 133 8.16 9.95 41.67
N ASP A 134 7.21 9.01 41.67
CA ASP A 134 6.13 8.82 42.66
C ASP A 134 6.26 7.44 43.34
#